data_AF-A0A174QGA2-F1
#
_entry.id   AF-A0A174QGA2-F1
#
_cell.length_a   1.000
_cell.length_b   1.000
_cell.length_c   1.000
_cell.angle_alpha   90.00
_cell.angle_beta   90.00
_cell.angle_gamma   90.00
#
_symmetry.space_group_name_H-M   'P 1'
#
loop_
_entity.id
_entity.type
_entity.pdbx_description
1 polymer ?
#
loop_
_entity_poly.entity_id
_entity_poly.type
_entity_poly.pdbx_seq_one_letter_code
_entity_poly.pdbx_strand_id
1 'polypeptide(L)'
;MNTENIAHYFYGSAPAEDELMNAVFSGENTVDALKTAANQHEFLYTEKIRLWNELHMALVGCPGTEPISHEPLSQAIVGVDFVDDGQVAYTLLEDLDDIVSALNEVDEDAFLDKYLQQNGVENRDAALAEFRTLRDFYNKCQDFHGDDDYILVVGIYRD
;
A
#
# COMPACT_ATOMS: atom_id res chain seq x y z
N MET A 1 -2.39 -16.73 -18.92
CA MET A 1 -1.31 -15.91 -18.35
C MET A 1 -1.76 -15.59 -16.94
N ASN A 2 -1.01 -16.03 -15.93
CA ASN A 2 -1.30 -15.64 -14.55
C ASN A 2 -0.90 -14.17 -14.44
N THR A 3 -1.90 -13.32 -14.34
CA THR A 3 -1.75 -11.90 -14.05
C THR A 3 -1.27 -11.79 -12.60
N GLU A 4 -0.06 -11.29 -12.40
CA GLU A 4 0.52 -11.11 -11.06
C GLU A 4 -0.19 -9.92 -10.39
N ASN A 5 -1.17 -10.21 -9.54
CA ASN A 5 -1.90 -9.20 -8.76
C ASN A 5 -1.03 -8.73 -7.57
N ILE A 6 -0.14 -7.75 -7.80
CA ILE A 6 0.86 -7.29 -6.82
C ILE A 6 0.66 -5.81 -6.50
N ALA A 7 0.51 -5.50 -5.22
CA ALA A 7 0.58 -4.12 -4.73
C ALA A 7 2.05 -3.73 -4.53
N HIS A 8 2.44 -2.60 -5.10
CA HIS A 8 3.75 -1.99 -4.93
C HIS A 8 3.61 -0.73 -4.11
N TYR A 9 4.41 -0.62 -3.07
CA TYR A 9 4.43 0.50 -2.16
C TYR A 9 5.70 1.29 -2.40
N PHE A 10 5.55 2.60 -2.52
CA PHE A 10 6.62 3.53 -2.79
C PHE A 10 6.51 4.68 -1.81
N TYR A 11 7.62 4.98 -1.15
CA TYR A 11 7.75 6.16 -0.31
C TYR A 11 8.92 7.00 -0.82
N GLY A 12 8.60 8.18 -1.37
CA GLY A 12 9.52 8.99 -2.17
C GLY A 12 9.61 10.43 -1.68
N SER A 13 10.62 11.15 -2.18
CA SER A 13 10.80 12.58 -1.92
C SER A 13 9.90 13.46 -2.80
N ALA A 14 9.72 14.73 -2.42
CA ALA A 14 8.92 15.74 -3.14
C ALA A 14 9.09 15.81 -4.68
N PRO A 15 10.25 15.54 -5.30
CA PRO A 15 10.38 15.52 -6.78
C PRO A 15 9.60 14.40 -7.45
N ALA A 16 9.46 13.24 -6.79
CA ALA A 16 8.62 12.16 -7.27
C ALA A 16 7.14 12.55 -7.17
N GLU A 17 6.76 13.26 -6.10
CA GLU A 17 5.41 13.79 -5.90
C GLU A 17 5.01 14.77 -7.02
N ASP A 18 5.86 15.72 -7.38
CA ASP A 18 5.54 16.67 -8.47
C ASP A 18 5.32 15.95 -9.80
N GLU A 19 6.16 14.97 -10.14
CA GLU A 19 5.98 14.17 -11.37
C GLU A 19 4.75 13.28 -11.30
N LEU A 20 4.44 12.71 -10.13
CA LEU A 20 3.25 11.90 -9.88
C LEU A 20 1.98 12.73 -9.99
N MET A 21 1.91 13.86 -9.28
CA MET A 21 0.82 14.83 -9.33
C MET A 21 0.64 15.32 -10.77
N ASN A 22 1.71 15.67 -11.47
CA ASN A 22 1.63 16.08 -12.87
C ASN A 22 1.13 14.94 -13.77
N ALA A 23 1.59 13.70 -13.58
CA ALA A 23 1.10 12.55 -14.34
C ALA A 23 -0.40 12.30 -14.08
N VAL A 24 -0.80 12.27 -12.80
CA VAL A 24 -2.18 12.12 -12.33
C VAL A 24 -3.09 13.19 -12.92
N PHE A 25 -2.68 14.46 -12.89
CA PHE A 25 -3.49 15.58 -13.37
C PHE A 25 -3.40 15.78 -14.89
N SER A 26 -2.39 15.23 -15.58
CA SER A 26 -2.27 15.30 -17.04
C SER A 26 -3.18 14.33 -17.78
N GLY A 27 -3.68 13.27 -17.11
CA GLY A 27 -4.67 12.34 -17.65
C GLY A 27 -4.12 11.27 -18.60
N GLU A 28 -2.81 11.16 -18.79
CA GLU A 28 -2.19 10.10 -19.59
C GLU A 28 -1.39 9.12 -18.71
N ASN A 29 -1.93 7.90 -18.57
CA ASN A 29 -1.22 6.67 -18.16
C ASN A 29 -0.37 6.80 -16.89
N THR A 30 -1.04 7.06 -15.77
CA THR A 30 -0.42 7.26 -14.45
C THR A 30 0.41 6.07 -14.02
N VAL A 31 -0.03 4.84 -14.33
CA VAL A 31 0.73 3.61 -14.06
C VAL A 31 2.11 3.59 -14.73
N ASP A 32 2.20 3.94 -16.02
CA ASP A 32 3.49 3.95 -16.73
C ASP A 32 4.38 5.12 -16.30
N ALA A 33 3.78 6.26 -15.95
CA ALA A 33 4.49 7.38 -15.35
C ALA A 33 5.07 6.99 -13.98
N LEU A 34 4.29 6.28 -13.14
CA LEU A 34 4.73 5.72 -11.87
C LEU A 34 5.89 4.75 -12.02
N LYS A 35 5.75 3.80 -12.96
CA LYS A 35 6.83 2.85 -13.26
C LYS A 35 8.08 3.58 -13.76
N THR A 36 7.93 4.65 -14.52
CA THR A 36 9.05 5.46 -15.01
C THR A 36 9.71 6.24 -13.87
N ALA A 37 8.92 6.92 -13.04
CA ALA A 37 9.38 7.65 -11.85
C ALA A 37 10.08 6.69 -10.86
N ALA A 38 9.50 5.51 -10.61
CA ALA A 38 10.10 4.41 -9.83
C ALA A 38 11.47 3.96 -10.33
N ASN A 39 11.74 4.10 -11.63
CA ASN A 39 13.03 3.77 -12.23
C ASN A 39 13.99 4.97 -12.32
N GLN A 40 13.49 6.21 -12.22
CA GLN A 40 14.27 7.43 -12.41
C GLN A 40 14.66 8.13 -11.10
N HIS A 41 13.84 7.98 -10.06
CA HIS A 41 14.06 8.59 -8.75
C HIS A 41 14.46 7.54 -7.72
N GLU A 42 15.34 7.92 -6.79
CA GLU A 42 15.62 7.10 -5.61
C GLU A 42 14.44 7.23 -4.64
N PHE A 43 13.51 6.28 -4.69
CA PHE A 43 12.56 6.08 -3.61
C PHE A 43 13.30 5.68 -2.34
N LEU A 44 12.92 6.29 -1.22
CA LEU A 44 13.54 6.03 0.07
C LEU A 44 13.22 4.61 0.54
N TYR A 45 11.96 4.22 0.38
CA TYR A 45 11.49 2.87 0.69
C TYR A 45 10.62 2.34 -0.44
N THR A 46 10.78 1.07 -0.78
CA THR A 46 9.90 0.36 -1.71
C THR A 46 9.61 -1.04 -1.19
N GLU A 47 8.38 -1.49 -1.30
CA GLU A 47 7.99 -2.85 -0.93
C GLU A 47 6.97 -3.43 -1.92
N LYS A 48 6.86 -4.77 -1.94
CA LYS A 48 5.91 -5.49 -2.79
C LYS A 48 5.12 -6.49 -1.97
N ILE A 49 3.80 -6.41 -2.07
CA ILE A 49 2.85 -7.27 -1.37
C ILE A 49 2.02 -8.02 -2.41
N ARG A 50 2.19 -9.34 -2.46
CA ARG A 50 1.47 -10.21 -3.40
C ARG A 50 0.12 -10.62 -2.86
N LEU A 51 0.01 -10.78 -1.55
CA LEU A 51 -1.20 -11.23 -0.87
C LEU A 51 -2.10 -10.06 -0.47
N TRP A 52 -1.94 -8.87 -1.07
CA TRP A 52 -2.57 -7.62 -0.61
C TRP A 52 -4.09 -7.74 -0.43
N ASN A 53 -4.79 -8.42 -1.34
CA ASN A 53 -6.24 -8.61 -1.24
C ASN A 53 -6.61 -9.59 -0.13
N GLU A 54 -5.79 -10.63 0.11
CA GLU A 54 -6.00 -11.57 1.21
C GLU A 54 -5.67 -10.92 2.56
N LEU A 55 -4.65 -10.05 2.62
CA LEU A 55 -4.36 -9.23 3.80
C LEU A 55 -5.52 -8.30 4.11
N HIS A 56 -6.08 -7.61 3.10
CA HIS A 56 -7.25 -6.75 3.28
C HIS A 56 -8.44 -7.52 3.86
N MET A 57 -8.75 -8.70 3.28
CA MET A 57 -9.81 -9.58 3.78
C MET A 57 -9.58 -10.02 5.23
N ALA A 58 -8.34 -10.30 5.64
CA ALA A 58 -8.03 -10.73 6.99
C ALA A 58 -8.08 -9.57 8.00
N LEU A 59 -7.66 -8.37 7.61
CA LEU A 59 -7.59 -7.18 8.45
C LEU A 59 -8.97 -6.52 8.66
N VAL A 60 -9.71 -6.30 7.57
CA VAL A 60 -10.98 -5.52 7.61
C VAL A 60 -12.22 -6.33 7.23
N GLY A 61 -12.07 -7.56 6.74
CA GLY A 61 -13.18 -8.47 6.49
C GLY A 61 -13.86 -8.35 5.12
N CYS A 62 -13.40 -7.45 4.24
CA CYS A 62 -13.89 -7.30 2.87
C CYS A 62 -12.74 -7.33 1.85
N PRO A 63 -13.02 -7.54 0.54
CA PRO A 63 -11.98 -7.55 -0.48
C PRO A 63 -11.37 -6.15 -0.62
N GLY A 64 -10.08 -6.07 -0.97
CA GLY A 64 -9.44 -4.78 -1.27
C GLY A 64 -9.95 -4.14 -2.57
N THR A 65 -10.77 -4.86 -3.34
CA THR A 65 -11.55 -4.28 -4.45
C THR A 65 -12.78 -3.48 -4.01
N GLU A 66 -13.17 -3.63 -2.74
CA GLU A 66 -14.28 -2.92 -2.10
C GLU A 66 -13.79 -2.29 -0.78
N PRO A 67 -12.84 -1.34 -0.85
CA PRO A 67 -12.20 -0.78 0.34
C PRO A 67 -13.17 0.03 1.19
N ILE A 68 -12.89 0.10 2.50
CA ILE A 68 -13.69 0.84 3.46
C ILE A 68 -13.11 2.25 3.57
N SER A 69 -13.91 3.24 3.18
CA SER A 69 -13.52 4.65 3.26
C SER A 69 -13.26 5.09 4.71
N HIS A 70 -12.17 5.84 4.93
CA HIS A 70 -11.72 6.34 6.24
C HIS A 70 -11.42 5.24 7.28
N GLU A 71 -11.10 4.04 6.82
CA GLU A 71 -10.62 2.96 7.68
C GLU A 71 -9.09 2.83 7.49
N PRO A 72 -8.27 3.04 8.54
CA PRO A 72 -6.81 3.05 8.41
C PRO A 72 -6.17 1.75 7.93
N LEU A 73 -6.63 0.57 8.36
CA LEU A 73 -6.15 -0.72 7.87
C LEU A 73 -6.56 -0.99 6.42
N SER A 74 -7.71 -0.48 5.98
CA SER A 74 -8.10 -0.52 4.57
C SER A 74 -7.17 0.38 3.74
N GLN A 75 -7.00 1.63 4.16
CA GLN A 75 -6.12 2.61 3.53
C GLN A 75 -4.65 2.15 3.52
N ALA A 76 -4.20 1.44 4.55
CA ALA A 76 -2.87 0.85 4.60
C ALA A 76 -2.58 -0.07 3.41
N ILE A 77 -3.61 -0.75 2.90
CA ILE A 77 -3.47 -1.73 1.82
C ILE A 77 -3.75 -1.10 0.44
N VAL A 78 -4.77 -0.24 0.36
CA VAL A 78 -5.28 0.26 -0.93
C VAL A 78 -4.99 1.72 -1.21
N GLY A 79 -4.41 2.47 -0.26
CA GLY A 79 -4.26 3.91 -0.31
C GLY A 79 -5.54 4.67 0.06
N VAL A 80 -5.44 6.00 0.18
CA VAL A 80 -6.53 6.89 0.61
C VAL A 80 -7.34 7.40 -0.58
N ASP A 81 -6.64 7.99 -1.55
CA ASP A 81 -7.24 8.57 -2.75
C ASP A 81 -6.78 7.85 -4.01
N PHE A 82 -7.75 7.55 -4.89
CA PHE A 82 -7.55 6.72 -6.07
C PHE A 82 -7.42 7.55 -7.34
N VAL A 83 -6.55 7.10 -8.24
CA VAL A 83 -6.34 7.65 -9.58
C VAL A 83 -6.24 6.50 -10.58
N ASP A 84 -6.38 6.82 -11.88
CA ASP A 84 -6.26 5.84 -12.97
C ASP A 84 -7.19 4.62 -12.79
N ASP A 85 -8.50 4.89 -12.62
CA ASP A 85 -9.55 3.89 -12.37
C ASP A 85 -9.27 2.94 -11.17
N GLY A 86 -8.49 3.41 -10.19
CA GLY A 86 -8.17 2.67 -8.96
C GLY A 86 -6.96 1.73 -9.08
N GLN A 87 -6.15 1.87 -10.12
CA GLN A 87 -4.88 1.15 -10.25
C GLN A 87 -3.76 1.76 -9.40
N VAL A 88 -3.90 3.04 -9.08
CA VAL A 88 -2.94 3.79 -8.27
C VAL A 88 -3.71 4.51 -7.19
N ALA A 89 -3.14 4.54 -5.99
CA ALA A 89 -3.63 5.35 -4.91
C ALA A 89 -2.47 6.03 -4.19
N TYR A 90 -2.77 7.11 -3.49
CA TYR A 90 -1.81 7.79 -2.65
C TYR A 90 -2.37 8.02 -1.25
N THR A 91 -1.46 8.17 -0.30
CA THR A 91 -1.72 8.42 1.11
C THR A 91 -0.91 9.64 1.51
N LEU A 92 -1.60 10.66 2.02
CA LEU A 92 -0.95 11.87 2.55
C LEU A 92 -0.37 11.58 3.93
N LEU A 93 0.62 12.37 4.35
CA LEU A 93 1.23 12.24 5.68
C LEU A 93 0.23 12.38 6.83
N GLU A 94 -0.84 13.16 6.64
CA GLU A 94 -1.86 13.34 7.68
C GLU A 94 -2.58 12.05 8.06
N ASP A 95 -2.74 11.11 7.11
CA ASP A 95 -3.36 9.81 7.36
C ASP A 95 -2.36 8.77 7.90
N LEU A 96 -1.05 9.06 7.80
CA LEU A 96 -0.02 8.08 8.10
C LEU A 96 0.00 7.70 9.58
N ASP A 97 -0.14 8.65 10.49
CA ASP A 97 -0.09 8.39 11.93
C ASP A 97 -1.22 7.44 12.36
N ASP A 98 -2.41 7.62 11.79
CA ASP A 98 -3.57 6.76 12.04
C ASP A 98 -3.34 5.35 11.45
N ILE A 99 -2.78 5.26 10.24
CA ILE A 99 -2.43 3.99 9.59
C ILE A 99 -1.38 3.21 10.40
N VAL A 100 -0.28 3.87 10.79
CA VAL A 100 0.81 3.24 11.55
C VAL A 100 0.30 2.78 12.91
N SER A 101 -0.48 3.61 13.59
CA SER A 101 -1.10 3.24 14.87
C SER A 101 -1.97 2.00 14.73
N ALA A 102 -2.86 1.97 13.73
CA ALA A 102 -3.74 0.83 13.48
C ALA A 102 -2.96 -0.46 13.16
N LEU A 103 -1.94 -0.39 12.29
CA LEU A 103 -1.11 -1.56 11.94
C LEU A 103 -0.34 -2.12 13.13
N ASN A 104 0.11 -1.24 14.04
CA ASN A 104 0.84 -1.64 15.25
C ASN A 104 -0.07 -2.22 16.35
N GLU A 105 -1.37 -1.88 16.34
CA GLU A 105 -2.37 -2.45 17.26
C GLU A 105 -2.85 -3.86 16.86
N VAL A 106 -2.62 -4.27 15.61
CA VAL A 106 -3.01 -5.60 15.13
C VAL A 106 -2.21 -6.69 15.84
N ASP A 107 -2.93 -7.56 16.55
CA ASP A 107 -2.39 -8.80 17.10
C ASP A 107 -2.15 -9.81 15.97
N GLU A 108 -0.90 -10.29 15.86
CA GLU A 108 -0.49 -11.17 14.75
C GLU A 108 -1.18 -12.53 14.79
N ASP A 109 -1.45 -13.07 15.98
CA ASP A 109 -2.12 -14.36 16.12
C ASP A 109 -3.59 -14.23 15.70
N ALA A 110 -4.26 -13.14 16.10
CA ALA A 110 -5.62 -12.82 15.68
C ALA A 110 -5.73 -12.58 14.17
N PHE A 111 -4.78 -11.84 13.59
CA PHE A 111 -4.69 -11.67 12.13
C PHE A 111 -4.53 -13.01 11.42
N LEU A 112 -3.63 -13.87 11.90
CA LEU A 112 -3.36 -15.15 11.27
C LEU A 112 -4.56 -16.10 11.37
N ASP A 113 -5.26 -16.11 12.51
CA ASP A 113 -6.49 -16.88 12.68
C ASP A 113 -7.56 -16.47 11.65
N LYS A 114 -7.72 -15.16 11.40
CA LYS A 114 -8.64 -14.64 10.37
C LYS A 114 -8.21 -15.02 8.97
N TYR A 115 -6.93 -14.87 8.66
CA TYR A 115 -6.36 -15.25 7.37
C TYR A 115 -6.57 -16.74 7.08
N LEU A 116 -6.26 -17.61 8.04
CA LEU A 116 -6.39 -19.06 7.90
C LEU A 116 -7.84 -19.53 7.72
N GLN A 117 -8.80 -18.85 8.35
CA GLN A 117 -10.24 -19.14 8.17
C GLN A 117 -10.70 -18.90 6.73
N GLN A 118 -10.07 -17.96 6.03
CA GLN A 118 -10.46 -17.55 4.67
C GLN A 118 -9.66 -18.28 3.58
N ASN A 119 -8.36 -18.48 3.78
CA ASN A 119 -7.42 -18.91 2.74
C ASN A 119 -6.77 -20.28 3.01
N GLY A 120 -6.91 -20.83 4.21
CA GLY A 120 -6.24 -22.08 4.60
C GLY A 120 -4.74 -21.89 4.90
N VAL A 121 -4.00 -23.00 5.04
CA VAL A 121 -2.64 -23.00 5.59
C VAL A 121 -1.52 -22.84 4.56
N GLU A 122 -1.83 -22.89 3.26
CA GLU A 122 -0.83 -22.96 2.18
C GLU A 122 0.13 -21.77 2.19
N ASN A 123 -0.40 -20.56 2.39
CA ASN A 123 0.36 -19.30 2.39
C ASN A 123 0.53 -18.70 3.78
N ARG A 124 0.31 -19.46 4.87
CA ARG A 124 0.34 -18.97 6.27
C ARG A 124 1.57 -18.12 6.57
N ASP A 125 2.75 -18.67 6.33
CA ASP A 125 4.01 -18.01 6.69
C ASP A 125 4.30 -16.82 5.77
N ALA A 126 3.89 -16.90 4.50
CA ALA A 126 3.99 -15.80 3.54
C ALA A 126 3.07 -14.64 3.91
N ALA A 127 1.83 -14.92 4.34
CA ALA A 127 0.88 -13.91 4.77
C ALA A 127 1.36 -13.16 6.02
N LEU A 128 1.88 -13.89 7.02
CA LEU A 128 2.46 -13.26 8.20
C LEU A 128 3.70 -12.44 7.86
N ALA A 129 4.56 -12.95 6.96
CA ALA A 129 5.74 -12.21 6.51
C ALA A 129 5.36 -10.94 5.75
N GLU A 130 4.43 -11.00 4.80
CA GLU A 130 4.00 -9.84 4.01
C GLU A 130 3.22 -8.82 4.87
N PHE A 131 2.42 -9.26 5.85
CA PHE A 131 1.82 -8.36 6.85
C PHE A 131 2.89 -7.61 7.66
N ARG A 132 3.93 -8.31 8.14
CA ARG A 132 5.05 -7.68 8.85
C ARG A 132 5.83 -6.74 7.94
N THR A 133 6.09 -7.10 6.69
CA THR A 133 6.73 -6.23 5.70
C THR A 133 5.94 -4.93 5.52
N LEU A 134 4.62 -5.01 5.38
CA LEU A 134 3.75 -3.85 5.27
C LEU A 134 3.85 -2.96 6.51
N ARG A 135 3.72 -3.55 7.70
CA ARG A 135 3.83 -2.81 8.97
C ARG A 135 5.20 -2.15 9.12
N ASP A 136 6.28 -2.87 8.80
CA ASP A 136 7.64 -2.33 8.86
C ASP A 136 7.86 -1.21 7.85
N PHE A 137 7.25 -1.28 6.66
CA PHE A 137 7.28 -0.22 5.68
C PHE A 137 6.66 1.08 6.21
N TYR A 138 5.45 1.00 6.76
CA TYR A 138 4.77 2.16 7.33
C TYR A 138 5.51 2.74 8.54
N ASN A 139 6.07 1.91 9.42
CA ASN A 139 6.90 2.39 10.53
C ASN A 139 8.18 3.10 10.03
N LYS A 140 8.86 2.57 9.01
CA LYS A 140 10.03 3.24 8.40
C LYS A 140 9.67 4.57 7.78
N CYS A 141 8.50 4.65 7.15
CA CYS A 141 7.98 5.92 6.67
C CYS A 141 7.90 6.86 7.88
N GLN A 142 7.10 6.51 8.91
CA GLN A 142 6.87 7.38 10.08
C GLN A 142 8.16 7.92 10.71
N ASP A 143 9.16 7.06 10.90
CA ASP A 143 10.44 7.42 11.51
C ASP A 143 11.27 8.40 10.66
N PHE A 144 11.10 8.41 9.33
CA PHE A 144 11.91 9.21 8.43
C PHE A 144 11.35 10.63 8.22
N HIS A 145 10.07 10.88 8.47
CA HIS A 145 9.45 12.16 8.14
C HIS A 145 10.01 13.30 9.00
N GLY A 146 10.71 14.23 8.35
CA GLY A 146 11.14 15.53 8.91
C GLY A 146 10.05 16.59 8.77
N ASP A 147 10.43 17.81 8.33
CA ASP A 147 9.54 18.96 8.11
C ASP A 147 8.96 19.06 6.68
N ASP A 148 9.31 18.15 5.76
CA ASP A 148 8.84 18.22 4.38
C ASP A 148 7.55 17.41 4.17
N ASP A 149 6.66 17.92 3.31
CA ASP A 149 5.50 17.20 2.80
C ASP A 149 6.00 16.07 1.89
N TYR A 150 5.68 14.82 2.23
CA TYR A 150 6.01 13.63 1.44
C TYR A 150 4.72 12.86 1.14
N ILE A 151 4.69 12.11 0.05
CA ILE A 151 3.53 11.29 -0.30
C ILE A 151 3.93 9.82 -0.40
N LEU A 152 3.13 8.97 0.24
CA LEU A 152 3.21 7.53 0.09
C LEU A 152 2.30 7.11 -1.06
N VAL A 153 2.82 6.31 -1.97
CA VAL A 153 2.09 5.87 -3.17
C VAL A 153 1.97 4.37 -3.19
N VAL A 154 0.74 3.90 -3.39
CA VAL A 154 0.40 2.50 -3.53
C VAL A 154 -0.05 2.26 -4.97
N GLY A 155 0.78 1.57 -5.75
CA GLY A 155 0.42 1.09 -7.08
C GLY A 155 -0.10 -0.34 -7.00
N ILE A 156 -1.41 -0.55 -7.20
CA ILE A 156 -1.99 -1.89 -7.34
C ILE A 156 -2.01 -2.24 -8.81
N TYR A 157 -0.93 -2.86 -9.28
CA TYR A 157 -0.86 -3.32 -10.66
C TYR A 157 -1.59 -4.65 -10.79
N ARG A 158 -2.65 -4.63 -11.60
CA ARG A 158 -3.24 -5.83 -12.19
C ARG A 158 -2.72 -5.87 -13.63
N ASP A 159 -1.61 -6.58 -13.86
CA ASP A 159 -1.21 -6.90 -15.25
C ASP A 159 -2.29 -7.73 -15.96
#